data_AF-A0A359M2X0-F1
#
_entry.id   AF-A0A359M2X0-F1
#
_cell.length_a   1.000
_cell.length_b   1.000
_cell.length_c   1.000
_cell.angle_alpha   90.00
_cell.angle_beta   90.00
_cell.angle_gamma   90.00
#
_symmetry.space_group_name_H-M   'P 1'
#
loop_
_entity.id
_entity.type
_entity.pdbx_description
1 polymer ?
#
loop_
_entity_poly.entity_id
_entity_poly.type
_entity_poly.pdbx_seq_one_letter_code
_entity_poly.pdbx_strand_id
1 'polypeptide(L)'
;MRLIATFLLLLSALAAQNAKVRVRAVTGGHDYEPSFYKLIDGHPELEVMVRPHPTAFNDNFIRYVDVLLLYDSVQTLPEEQKARLAKFVESGKGIVILHHALVDFADWEWWWKEVMGGLYDLKVSKYLHDVDMTVTPKGDHPIVAGLKPFQIHDETYKHLRIEPTNQILLTTDHPTSDGPVAWISAYKKSRVVVIQLGHGREAHENPVLREILRRAILWSAGK
;
A
#
# COMPACT_ATOMS: atom_id res chain seq x y z
N MET A 1 25.87 -21.10 -31.95
CA MET A 1 24.99 -19.92 -31.69
C MET A 1 23.83 -20.20 -30.73
N ARG A 2 23.20 -21.40 -30.69
CA ARG A 2 22.09 -21.68 -29.75
C ARG A 2 22.49 -21.74 -28.26
N LEU A 3 23.64 -22.30 -27.90
CA LEU A 3 24.10 -22.37 -26.49
C LEU A 3 24.34 -20.98 -25.85
N ILE A 4 24.85 -20.02 -26.63
CA ILE A 4 25.15 -18.66 -26.13
C ILE A 4 23.85 -17.91 -25.81
N ALA A 5 22.82 -18.07 -26.64
CA ALA A 5 21.51 -17.43 -26.43
C ALA A 5 20.78 -17.99 -25.19
N THR A 6 20.84 -19.30 -24.95
CA THR A 6 20.23 -19.93 -23.76
C THR A 6 20.94 -19.52 -22.47
N PHE A 7 22.28 -19.38 -22.48
CA PHE A 7 23.04 -18.95 -21.31
C PHE A 7 22.79 -17.46 -20.96
N LEU A 8 22.67 -16.59 -21.96
CA LEU A 8 22.32 -15.16 -21.76
C LEU A 8 20.89 -14.97 -21.21
N LEU A 9 19.93 -15.81 -21.63
CA LEU A 9 18.55 -15.81 -21.12
C LEU A 9 18.46 -16.27 -19.65
N LEU A 10 19.29 -17.23 -19.23
CA LEU A 10 19.38 -17.68 -17.84
C LEU A 10 20.02 -16.61 -16.93
N LEU A 11 21.08 -15.96 -17.40
CA LEU A 11 21.73 -14.84 -16.68
C LEU A 11 20.81 -13.62 -16.54
N SER A 12 20.03 -13.28 -17.56
CA SER A 12 19.08 -12.16 -17.48
C SER A 12 17.88 -12.45 -16.55
N ALA A 13 17.39 -13.70 -16.53
CA ALA A 13 16.35 -14.12 -15.60
C ALA A 13 16.82 -14.11 -14.14
N LEU A 14 18.04 -14.59 -13.85
CA LEU A 14 18.63 -14.51 -12.50
C LEU A 14 18.90 -13.06 -12.06
N ALA A 15 19.38 -12.21 -12.96
CA ALA A 15 19.61 -10.80 -12.68
C ALA A 15 18.30 -10.04 -12.41
N ALA A 16 17.23 -10.35 -13.14
CA ALA A 16 15.90 -9.78 -12.91
C ALA A 16 15.29 -10.25 -11.57
N GLN A 17 15.56 -11.50 -11.17
CA GLN A 17 15.11 -12.05 -9.89
C GLN A 17 15.77 -11.35 -8.69
N ASN A 18 17.05 -10.97 -8.83
CA ASN A 18 17.85 -10.28 -7.80
C ASN A 18 17.79 -8.75 -7.82
N ALA A 19 17.11 -8.12 -8.78
CA ALA A 19 16.98 -6.66 -8.81
C ALA A 19 16.14 -6.15 -7.64
N LYS A 20 16.55 -5.05 -6.98
CA LYS A 20 15.75 -4.43 -5.91
C LYS A 20 14.41 -3.94 -6.46
N VAL A 21 13.36 -4.00 -5.64
CA VAL A 21 12.07 -3.38 -5.96
C VAL A 21 12.19 -1.88 -5.75
N ARG A 22 11.97 -1.09 -6.81
CA ARG A 22 12.06 0.37 -6.73
C ARG A 22 10.73 0.93 -6.25
N VAL A 23 10.72 1.44 -5.02
CA VAL A 23 9.53 1.96 -4.37
C VAL A 23 9.61 3.48 -4.36
N ARG A 24 8.54 4.16 -4.75
CA ARG A 24 8.35 5.56 -4.41
C ARG A 24 7.38 5.66 -3.24
N ALA A 25 7.88 6.14 -2.11
CA ALA A 25 7.05 6.46 -0.95
C ALA A 25 6.55 7.90 -1.06
N VAL A 26 5.23 8.08 -1.13
CA VAL A 26 4.56 9.38 -1.22
C VAL A 26 4.07 9.77 0.16
N THR A 27 4.35 11.01 0.56
CA THR A 27 4.05 11.56 1.89
C THR A 27 3.76 13.07 1.80
N GLY A 28 3.46 13.72 2.93
CA GLY A 28 3.52 15.17 3.06
C GLY A 28 2.28 15.96 2.61
N GLY A 29 1.19 15.28 2.27
CA GLY A 29 -0.15 15.82 2.10
C GLY A 29 -0.79 16.23 3.43
N HIS A 30 -0.34 15.60 4.53
CA HIS A 30 -0.61 16.00 5.90
C HIS A 30 0.55 15.61 6.83
N ASP A 31 0.48 16.02 8.09
CA ASP A 31 1.47 15.68 9.11
C ASP A 31 1.43 14.18 9.44
N TYR A 32 2.60 13.61 9.74
CA TYR A 32 2.72 12.20 10.11
C TYR A 32 3.93 11.95 11.00
N GLU A 33 3.89 10.83 11.72
CA GLU A 33 4.96 10.43 12.63
C GLU A 33 6.24 10.02 11.86
N PRO A 34 7.43 10.58 12.19
CA PRO A 34 8.70 10.18 11.57
C PRO A 34 9.03 8.69 11.74
N SER A 35 8.40 8.01 12.70
CA SER A 35 8.53 6.57 12.86
C SER A 35 8.06 5.77 11.64
N PHE A 36 7.31 6.38 10.70
CA PHE A 36 6.99 5.80 9.38
C PHE A 36 8.22 5.25 8.67
N TYR A 37 9.38 5.91 8.77
CA TYR A 37 10.60 5.44 8.11
C TYR A 37 11.04 4.04 8.60
N LYS A 38 10.67 3.62 9.82
CA LYS A 38 10.92 2.26 10.31
C LYS A 38 10.18 1.18 9.53
N LEU A 39 9.05 1.52 8.90
CA LEU A 39 8.29 0.59 8.08
C LEU A 39 9.02 0.25 6.77
N ILE A 40 9.78 1.21 6.23
CA ILE A 40 10.43 1.11 4.92
C ILE A 40 11.95 0.90 4.99
N ASP A 41 12.57 1.15 6.14
CA ASP A 41 13.99 0.90 6.40
C ASP A 41 14.26 -0.57 6.75
N GLY A 42 15.49 -1.01 6.43
CA GLY A 42 16.00 -2.34 6.81
C GLY A 42 15.63 -3.48 5.87
N HIS A 43 15.05 -3.16 4.70
CA HIS A 43 14.69 -4.14 3.66
C HIS A 43 15.69 -4.07 2.49
N PRO A 44 16.77 -4.88 2.48
CA PRO A 44 17.81 -4.79 1.46
C PRO A 44 17.33 -5.05 0.02
N GLU A 45 16.19 -5.73 -0.13
CA GLU A 45 15.51 -6.01 -1.39
C GLU A 45 14.69 -4.82 -1.93
N LEU A 46 14.51 -3.76 -1.14
CA LEU A 46 13.79 -2.55 -1.53
C LEU A 46 14.79 -1.41 -1.80
N GLU A 47 14.51 -0.63 -2.85
CA GLU A 47 15.13 0.66 -3.11
C GLU A 47 14.06 1.72 -2.97
N VAL A 48 14.00 2.37 -1.81
CA VAL A 48 12.92 3.30 -1.47
C VAL A 48 13.36 4.74 -1.70
N MET A 49 12.58 5.46 -2.48
CA MET A 49 12.74 6.89 -2.74
C MET A 49 11.53 7.65 -2.23
N VAL A 50 11.74 8.46 -1.20
CA VAL A 50 10.67 9.30 -0.63
C VAL A 50 10.48 10.54 -1.50
N ARG A 51 9.23 10.85 -1.83
CA ARG A 51 8.83 12.02 -2.62
C ARG A 51 7.58 12.65 -2.03
N PRO A 52 7.73 13.77 -1.30
CA PRO A 52 6.58 14.41 -0.68
C PRO A 52 5.79 15.29 -1.65
N HIS A 53 4.55 15.62 -1.27
CA HIS A 53 3.78 16.69 -1.89
C HIS A 53 4.50 18.05 -1.78
N PRO A 54 4.29 18.96 -2.75
CA PRO A 54 3.42 18.82 -3.94
C PRO A 54 4.09 18.12 -5.13
N THR A 55 5.32 17.61 -4.98
CA THR A 55 6.15 17.14 -6.10
C THR A 55 6.06 15.65 -6.40
N ALA A 56 5.29 14.90 -5.59
CA ALA A 56 5.20 13.44 -5.61
C ALA A 56 4.89 12.83 -6.98
N PHE A 57 4.19 13.56 -7.86
CA PHE A 57 3.76 13.09 -9.18
C PHE A 57 4.19 14.02 -10.34
N ASN A 58 5.22 14.84 -10.15
CA ASN A 58 5.63 15.84 -11.17
C ASN A 58 6.45 15.25 -12.33
N ASP A 59 7.09 14.10 -12.13
CA ASP A 59 8.01 13.50 -13.08
C ASP A 59 7.45 12.22 -13.73
N ASN A 60 8.19 11.65 -14.68
CA ASN A 60 7.78 10.45 -15.41
C ASN A 60 8.17 9.15 -14.66
N PHE A 61 7.70 9.02 -13.43
CA PHE A 61 8.13 7.98 -12.49
C PHE A 61 7.82 6.55 -12.92
N ILE A 62 6.82 6.33 -13.77
CA ILE A 62 6.51 5.01 -14.37
C ILE A 62 7.73 4.32 -15.01
N ARG A 63 8.74 5.07 -15.45
CA ARG A 63 9.95 4.50 -16.07
C ARG A 63 10.87 3.79 -15.08
N TYR A 64 10.81 4.16 -13.80
CA TYR A 64 11.78 3.71 -12.81
C TYR A 64 11.18 3.36 -11.44
N VAL A 65 9.86 3.45 -11.28
CA VAL A 65 9.15 2.99 -10.09
C VAL A 65 8.42 1.69 -10.41
N ASP A 66 8.52 0.73 -9.50
CA ASP A 66 7.82 -0.55 -9.55
C ASP A 66 6.57 -0.54 -8.67
N VAL A 67 6.65 0.11 -7.51
CA VAL A 67 5.56 0.24 -6.54
C VAL A 67 5.44 1.68 -6.02
N LEU A 68 4.22 2.20 -6.00
CA LEU A 68 3.89 3.37 -5.19
C LEU A 68 3.48 2.90 -3.79
N LEU A 69 4.13 3.42 -2.76
CA LEU A 69 3.68 3.32 -1.38
C LEU A 69 3.10 4.69 -1.00
N LEU A 70 1.78 4.76 -0.83
CA LEU A 70 1.10 5.98 -0.42
C LEU A 70 0.94 5.96 1.10
N TYR A 71 1.57 6.92 1.76
CA TYR A 71 1.35 7.26 3.16
C TYR A 71 1.13 8.76 3.23
N ASP A 72 0.05 9.19 2.58
CA ASP A 72 -0.22 10.56 2.21
C ASP A 72 -1.69 10.95 2.43
N SER A 73 -2.02 12.23 2.43
CA SER A 73 -3.44 12.64 2.55
C SER A 73 -3.69 13.94 1.81
N VAL A 74 -4.12 13.86 0.55
CA VAL A 74 -4.56 15.01 -0.25
C VAL A 74 -5.89 14.72 -0.94
N GLN A 75 -6.80 15.70 -0.91
CA GLN A 75 -8.16 15.50 -1.43
C GLN A 75 -8.25 15.49 -2.95
N THR A 76 -7.32 16.14 -3.64
CA THR A 76 -7.30 16.23 -5.09
C THR A 76 -5.87 16.45 -5.59
N LEU A 77 -5.67 16.19 -6.88
CA LEU A 77 -4.42 16.41 -7.58
C LEU A 77 -4.65 17.34 -8.79
N PRO A 78 -3.65 18.13 -9.20
CA PRO A 78 -3.66 18.77 -10.51
C PRO A 78 -3.87 17.72 -11.63
N GLU A 79 -4.58 18.08 -12.69
CA GLU A 79 -4.96 17.16 -13.78
C GLU A 79 -3.77 16.43 -14.41
N GLU A 80 -2.61 17.09 -14.56
CA GLU A 80 -1.41 16.42 -15.05
C GLU A 80 -0.89 15.33 -14.11
N GLN A 81 -0.97 15.56 -12.80
CA GLN A 81 -0.59 14.58 -11.79
C GLN A 81 -1.59 13.42 -11.76
N LYS A 82 -2.91 13.70 -11.86
CA LYS A 82 -3.96 12.68 -12.03
C LYS A 82 -3.68 11.80 -13.26
N ALA A 83 -3.38 12.41 -14.41
CA ALA A 83 -3.07 11.67 -15.63
C ALA A 83 -1.82 10.79 -15.51
N ARG A 84 -0.76 11.26 -14.84
CA ARG A 84 0.46 10.46 -14.59
C ARG A 84 0.17 9.29 -13.64
N LEU A 85 -0.59 9.51 -12.58
CA LEU A 85 -0.99 8.46 -11.64
C LEU A 85 -1.89 7.41 -12.31
N ALA A 86 -2.90 7.85 -13.08
CA ALA A 86 -3.75 6.96 -13.85
C ALA A 86 -2.94 6.09 -14.81
N LYS A 87 -1.99 6.69 -15.54
CA LYS A 87 -1.10 5.94 -16.45
C LYS A 87 -0.24 4.91 -15.70
N PHE A 88 0.22 5.22 -14.49
CA PHE A 88 0.97 4.27 -13.66
C PHE A 88 0.10 3.07 -13.27
N VAL A 89 -1.10 3.31 -12.74
CA VAL A 89 -2.08 2.27 -12.40
C VAL A 89 -2.40 1.39 -13.61
N GLU A 90 -2.72 2.02 -14.75
CA GLU A 90 -3.10 1.36 -16.00
C GLU A 90 -1.96 0.54 -16.62
N SER A 91 -0.70 0.85 -16.30
CA SER A 91 0.46 0.07 -16.74
C SER A 91 0.70 -1.23 -15.96
N GLY A 92 -0.07 -1.46 -14.89
CA GLY A 92 0.00 -2.64 -14.04
C GLY A 92 1.15 -2.68 -13.05
N LYS A 93 1.74 -1.52 -12.77
CA LYS A 93 2.65 -1.32 -11.65
C LYS A 93 1.90 -1.42 -10.31
N GLY A 94 2.62 -1.74 -9.24
CA GLY A 94 2.02 -2.03 -7.94
C GLY A 94 1.68 -0.78 -7.13
N ILE A 95 0.67 -0.88 -6.27
CA ILE A 95 0.29 0.18 -5.33
C ILE A 95 0.08 -0.43 -3.95
N VAL A 96 0.56 0.26 -2.94
CA VAL A 96 0.24 0.01 -1.53
C VAL A 96 -0.29 1.31 -0.95
N ILE A 97 -1.53 1.28 -0.46
CA ILE A 97 -2.21 2.42 0.15
C ILE A 97 -2.22 2.18 1.65
N LEU A 98 -1.59 3.06 2.41
CA LEU A 98 -1.37 2.88 3.85
C LEU A 98 -2.07 4.00 4.63
N HIS A 99 -2.92 3.57 5.56
CA HIS A 99 -3.49 4.38 6.63
C HIS A 99 -4.24 5.63 6.15
N HIS A 100 -3.71 6.83 6.39
CA HIS A 100 -4.35 8.09 5.99
C HIS A 100 -4.41 8.30 4.47
N ALA A 101 -3.72 7.47 3.69
CA ALA A 101 -3.89 7.42 2.23
C ALA A 101 -5.25 6.87 1.79
N LEU A 102 -6.05 6.29 2.70
CA LEU A 102 -7.45 5.95 2.44
C LEU A 102 -8.34 7.20 2.24
N VAL A 103 -7.84 8.39 2.60
CA VAL A 103 -8.52 9.68 2.42
C VAL A 103 -8.13 10.33 1.08
N ASP A 104 -7.13 9.79 0.37
CA ASP A 104 -6.61 10.38 -0.87
C ASP A 104 -7.66 10.40 -1.99
N PHE A 105 -7.67 11.52 -2.73
CA PHE A 105 -8.38 11.69 -3.99
C PHE A 105 -9.88 11.33 -3.91
N ALA A 106 -10.52 11.69 -2.80
CA ALA A 106 -11.92 11.38 -2.53
C ALA A 106 -12.90 11.92 -3.61
N ASP A 107 -12.50 12.95 -4.36
CA ASP A 107 -13.27 13.51 -5.48
C ASP A 107 -13.21 12.67 -6.77
N TRP A 108 -12.32 11.68 -6.83
CA TRP A 108 -12.05 10.89 -8.01
C TRP A 108 -12.64 9.49 -7.88
N GLU A 109 -13.88 9.32 -8.35
CA GLU A 109 -14.63 8.06 -8.18
C GLU A 109 -13.88 6.82 -8.67
N TRP A 110 -13.27 6.90 -9.85
CA TRP A 110 -12.46 5.79 -10.38
C TRP A 110 -11.34 5.38 -9.42
N TRP A 111 -10.68 6.32 -8.75
CA TRP A 111 -9.62 6.01 -7.79
C TRP A 111 -10.17 5.26 -6.59
N TRP A 112 -11.10 5.86 -5.84
CA TRP A 112 -11.52 5.26 -4.58
C TRP A 112 -12.36 4.00 -4.79
N LYS A 113 -13.23 3.98 -5.81
CA LYS A 113 -14.17 2.88 -6.05
C LYS A 113 -13.53 1.72 -6.80
N GLU A 114 -12.75 2.00 -7.85
CA GLU A 114 -12.19 0.93 -8.67
C GLU A 114 -10.77 0.57 -8.24
N VAL A 115 -9.86 1.55 -8.13
CA VAL A 115 -8.43 1.29 -7.88
C VAL A 115 -8.19 0.87 -6.44
N MET A 116 -8.61 1.69 -5.47
CA MET A 116 -8.47 1.40 -4.03
C MET A 116 -9.50 0.38 -3.54
N GLY A 117 -10.71 0.40 -4.10
CA GLY A 117 -11.82 -0.41 -3.63
C GLY A 117 -12.33 0.01 -2.25
N GLY A 118 -12.10 1.25 -1.84
CA GLY A 118 -12.57 1.75 -0.55
C GLY A 118 -12.35 3.25 -0.42
N LEU A 119 -12.85 3.85 0.66
CA LEU A 119 -12.72 5.28 0.94
C LEU A 119 -12.92 5.56 2.42
N TYR A 120 -12.03 6.37 3.01
CA TYR A 120 -12.34 7.16 4.20
C TYR A 120 -13.00 8.47 3.74
N ASP A 121 -14.32 8.57 3.93
CA ASP A 121 -15.11 9.73 3.51
C ASP A 121 -15.16 10.72 4.68
N LEU A 122 -14.45 11.84 4.57
CA LEU A 122 -14.34 12.86 5.63
C LEU A 122 -15.69 13.38 6.16
N LYS A 123 -16.79 13.18 5.43
CA LYS A 123 -18.13 13.62 5.86
C LYS A 123 -18.83 12.62 6.77
N VAL A 124 -18.46 11.33 6.73
CA VAL A 124 -19.22 10.26 7.39
C VAL A 124 -18.36 9.26 8.14
N SER A 125 -17.13 9.01 7.67
CA SER A 125 -16.18 8.12 8.32
C SER A 125 -15.71 8.71 9.64
N LYS A 126 -15.43 7.82 10.59
CA LYS A 126 -14.97 8.16 11.93
C LYS A 126 -13.73 7.35 12.26
N TYR A 127 -13.00 7.83 13.24
CA TYR A 127 -11.86 7.12 13.78
C TYR A 127 -11.85 7.11 15.31
N LEU A 128 -11.05 6.23 15.88
CA LEU A 128 -10.66 6.26 17.28
C LEU A 128 -9.18 5.90 17.38
N HIS A 129 -8.37 6.84 17.89
CA HIS A 129 -6.94 6.66 18.17
C HIS A 129 -6.70 5.78 19.40
N ASP A 130 -5.45 5.36 19.57
CA ASP A 130 -4.90 4.77 20.80
C ASP A 130 -5.68 3.54 21.28
N VAL A 131 -6.04 2.67 20.34
CA VAL A 131 -6.82 1.44 20.58
C VAL A 131 -5.90 0.23 20.57
N ASP A 132 -5.98 -0.57 21.63
CA ASP A 132 -5.47 -1.94 21.62
C ASP A 132 -6.49 -2.87 20.92
N MET A 133 -6.06 -3.51 19.85
CA MET A 133 -6.92 -4.42 19.09
C MET A 133 -6.21 -5.72 18.71
N THR A 134 -7.00 -6.79 18.63
CA THR A 134 -6.57 -8.04 18.01
C THR A 134 -6.85 -7.99 16.52
N VAL A 135 -5.81 -8.15 15.70
CA VAL A 135 -5.92 -8.27 14.25
C VAL A 135 -5.76 -9.73 13.85
N THR A 136 -6.68 -10.23 13.05
CA THR A 136 -6.76 -11.62 12.60
C THR A 136 -6.55 -11.70 11.08
N PRO A 137 -5.54 -12.43 10.59
CA PRO A 137 -5.35 -12.68 9.18
C PRO A 137 -6.43 -13.61 8.61
N LYS A 138 -6.74 -13.45 7.32
CA LYS A 138 -7.75 -14.23 6.59
C LYS A 138 -7.14 -14.88 5.35
N GLY A 139 -7.45 -16.17 5.16
CA GLY A 139 -6.98 -16.96 4.02
C GLY A 139 -5.48 -17.27 4.08
N ASP A 140 -4.91 -17.55 2.93
CA ASP A 140 -3.54 -18.00 2.71
C ASP A 140 -2.77 -17.12 1.72
N HIS A 141 -3.28 -15.92 1.44
CA HIS A 141 -2.63 -14.98 0.53
C HIS A 141 -1.18 -14.72 0.98
N PRO A 142 -0.18 -14.67 0.08
CA PRO A 142 1.24 -14.59 0.45
C PRO A 142 1.59 -13.48 1.46
N ILE A 143 0.86 -12.36 1.42
CA ILE A 143 1.02 -11.25 2.37
C ILE A 143 0.76 -11.67 3.82
N VAL A 144 -0.22 -12.53 4.07
CA VAL A 144 -0.66 -12.93 5.42
C VAL A 144 -0.42 -14.41 5.72
N ALA A 145 0.11 -15.17 4.76
CA ALA A 145 0.39 -16.59 4.91
C ALA A 145 1.27 -16.88 6.13
N GLY A 146 0.82 -17.83 6.96
CA GLY A 146 1.51 -18.26 8.18
C GLY A 146 1.45 -17.27 9.36
N LEU A 147 0.82 -16.11 9.20
CA LEU A 147 0.60 -15.19 10.32
C LEU A 147 -0.47 -15.74 11.25
N LYS A 148 -0.29 -15.51 12.55
CA LYS A 148 -1.29 -15.75 13.59
C LYS A 148 -1.98 -14.43 13.94
N PRO A 149 -3.14 -14.46 14.63
CA PRO A 149 -3.68 -13.25 15.24
C PRO A 149 -2.63 -12.55 16.10
N PHE A 150 -2.58 -11.22 16.03
CA PHE A 150 -1.58 -10.41 16.71
C PHE A 150 -2.22 -9.18 17.35
N GLN A 151 -1.60 -8.68 18.41
CA GLN A 151 -1.99 -7.43 19.06
C GLN A 151 -1.31 -6.24 18.38
N ILE A 152 -2.02 -5.14 18.29
CA ILE A 152 -1.48 -3.84 17.87
C ILE A 152 -2.17 -2.72 18.64
N HIS A 153 -1.41 -1.67 18.96
CA HIS A 153 -1.92 -0.40 19.46
C HIS A 153 -1.92 0.60 18.30
N ASP A 154 -3.10 1.04 17.87
CA ASP A 154 -3.26 1.82 16.63
C ASP A 154 -4.62 2.55 16.59
N GLU A 155 -5.00 3.03 15.42
CA GLU A 155 -6.29 3.65 15.14
C GLU A 155 -7.27 2.69 14.44
N THR A 156 -8.54 2.73 14.81
CA THR A 156 -9.63 2.05 14.09
C THR A 156 -10.43 3.03 13.24
N TYR A 157 -10.84 2.62 12.03
CA TYR A 157 -11.79 3.37 11.21
C TYR A 157 -13.19 2.74 11.19
N LYS A 158 -14.22 3.60 11.21
CA LYS A 158 -15.64 3.25 11.13
C LYS A 158 -16.33 4.00 9.99
N HIS A 159 -17.36 3.40 9.42
CA HIS A 159 -18.08 3.91 8.25
C HIS A 159 -17.16 4.18 7.05
N LEU A 160 -16.14 3.32 6.87
CA LEU A 160 -15.42 3.21 5.62
C LEU A 160 -16.34 2.70 4.53
N ARG A 161 -16.16 3.22 3.33
CA ARG A 161 -16.64 2.53 2.13
C ARG A 161 -15.63 1.44 1.83
N ILE A 162 -16.08 0.20 1.70
CA ILE A 162 -15.24 -0.93 1.30
C ILE A 162 -16.03 -1.72 0.27
N GLU A 163 -15.48 -1.86 -0.92
CA GLU A 163 -16.14 -2.57 -2.01
C GLU A 163 -16.21 -4.08 -1.70
N PRO A 164 -17.37 -4.72 -1.86
CA PRO A 164 -17.57 -6.13 -1.50
C PRO A 164 -16.80 -7.10 -2.40
N THR A 165 -16.26 -6.61 -3.52
CA THR A 165 -15.44 -7.38 -4.46
C THR A 165 -14.00 -7.53 -4.01
N ASN A 166 -13.57 -6.78 -2.98
CA ASN A 166 -12.21 -6.87 -2.45
C ASN A 166 -11.96 -8.21 -1.75
N GLN A 167 -10.71 -8.68 -1.87
CA GLN A 167 -10.26 -9.82 -1.08
C GLN A 167 -9.72 -9.32 0.27
N ILE A 168 -10.45 -9.58 1.34
CA ILE A 168 -10.05 -9.17 2.70
C ILE A 168 -8.87 -10.02 3.19
N LEU A 169 -7.84 -9.36 3.72
CA LEU A 169 -6.62 -9.97 4.23
C LEU A 169 -6.52 -9.95 5.76
N LEU A 170 -6.95 -8.86 6.39
CA LEU A 170 -6.88 -8.67 7.83
C LEU A 170 -8.21 -8.13 8.33
N THR A 171 -8.65 -8.61 9.49
CA THR A 171 -9.84 -8.10 10.18
C THR A 171 -9.58 -7.90 11.67
N THR A 172 -10.33 -7.01 12.31
CA THR A 172 -10.49 -6.95 13.77
C THR A 172 -11.98 -7.07 14.13
N ASP A 173 -12.28 -7.44 15.37
CA ASP A 173 -13.62 -7.41 15.96
C ASP A 173 -13.84 -6.21 16.90
N HIS A 174 -12.87 -5.28 16.96
CA HIS A 174 -12.99 -4.10 17.80
C HIS A 174 -14.24 -3.27 17.42
N PRO A 175 -15.10 -2.88 18.38
CA PRO A 175 -16.42 -2.32 18.10
C PRO A 175 -16.41 -1.02 17.27
N THR A 176 -15.31 -0.27 17.36
CA THR A 176 -15.08 0.99 16.62
C THR A 176 -14.52 0.78 15.22
N SER A 177 -14.30 -0.46 14.77
CA SER A 177 -13.89 -0.81 13.41
C SER A 177 -15.05 -1.36 12.58
N ASP A 178 -15.02 -1.20 11.26
CA ASP A 178 -15.94 -1.89 10.34
C ASP A 178 -15.59 -3.38 10.13
N GLY A 179 -14.48 -3.84 10.69
CA GLY A 179 -14.02 -5.22 10.61
C GLY A 179 -12.76 -5.35 9.75
N PRO A 180 -12.83 -5.14 8.43
CA PRO A 180 -11.64 -5.19 7.56
C PRO A 180 -10.64 -4.07 7.87
N VAL A 181 -9.37 -4.44 8.00
CA VAL A 181 -8.24 -3.50 8.21
C VAL A 181 -7.11 -3.67 7.18
N ALA A 182 -7.23 -4.64 6.27
CA ALA A 182 -6.44 -4.70 5.04
C ALA A 182 -7.13 -5.56 3.97
N TRP A 183 -6.93 -5.22 2.69
CA TRP A 183 -7.51 -5.95 1.56
C TRP A 183 -6.67 -5.81 0.28
N ILE A 184 -6.93 -6.70 -0.68
CA ILE A 184 -6.54 -6.56 -2.08
C ILE A 184 -7.73 -5.99 -2.85
N SER A 185 -7.49 -4.93 -3.61
CA SER A 185 -8.49 -4.37 -4.52
C SER A 185 -8.85 -5.35 -5.63
N ALA A 186 -10.11 -5.34 -6.07
CA ALA A 186 -10.56 -6.12 -7.23
C ALA A 186 -10.00 -5.61 -8.57
N TYR A 187 -9.33 -4.46 -8.59
CA TYR A 187 -8.79 -3.83 -9.79
C TYR A 187 -7.83 -4.76 -10.55
N LYS A 188 -8.14 -5.08 -11.81
CA LYS A 188 -7.46 -6.17 -12.53
C LYS A 188 -6.12 -5.79 -13.16
N LYS A 189 -5.92 -4.51 -13.47
CA LYS A 189 -4.72 -4.09 -14.21
C LYS A 189 -3.52 -3.91 -13.30
N SER A 190 -3.73 -3.49 -12.06
CA SER A 190 -2.68 -3.24 -11.05
C SER A 190 -2.87 -4.12 -9.82
N ARG A 191 -1.76 -4.48 -9.17
CA ARG A 191 -1.78 -5.12 -7.85
C ARG A 191 -1.83 -4.04 -6.78
N VAL A 192 -3.03 -3.82 -6.23
CA VAL A 192 -3.29 -2.79 -5.22
C VAL A 192 -3.59 -3.44 -3.88
N VAL A 193 -2.78 -3.12 -2.88
CA VAL A 193 -2.97 -3.54 -1.49
C VAL A 193 -3.37 -2.30 -0.69
N VAL A 194 -4.37 -2.43 0.17
CA VAL A 194 -4.78 -1.40 1.11
C VAL A 194 -4.59 -1.92 2.53
N ILE A 195 -3.98 -1.11 3.38
CA ILE A 195 -3.74 -1.40 4.79
C ILE A 195 -4.21 -0.20 5.59
N GLN A 196 -5.23 -0.38 6.42
CA GLN A 196 -5.82 0.67 7.26
C GLN A 196 -4.93 1.01 8.46
N LEU A 197 -4.15 0.04 8.95
CA LEU A 197 -3.25 0.19 10.10
C LEU A 197 -2.06 1.12 9.78
N GLY A 198 -1.46 1.73 10.79
CA GLY A 198 -0.25 2.54 10.68
C GLY A 198 -0.43 4.01 11.04
N HIS A 199 -1.18 4.33 12.09
CA HIS A 199 -1.37 5.70 12.56
C HIS A 199 -0.09 6.31 13.14
N GLY A 200 0.48 5.59 14.10
CA GLY A 200 1.50 6.13 14.98
C GLY A 200 2.68 5.20 15.19
N ARG A 201 3.56 5.66 16.08
CA ARG A 201 4.83 5.00 16.39
C ARG A 201 4.66 3.55 16.84
N GLU A 202 3.68 3.29 17.67
CA GLU A 202 3.36 1.99 18.24
C GLU A 202 3.01 0.98 17.13
N ALA A 203 2.22 1.41 16.15
CA ALA A 203 1.92 0.62 14.97
C ALA A 203 3.17 0.42 14.09
N HIS A 204 3.94 1.48 13.83
CA HIS A 204 5.17 1.42 13.01
C HIS A 204 6.26 0.50 13.60
N GLU A 205 6.32 0.40 14.92
CA GLU A 205 7.26 -0.48 15.62
C GLU A 205 6.78 -1.94 15.71
N ASN A 206 5.50 -2.21 15.39
CA ASN A 206 4.96 -3.56 15.40
C ASN A 206 5.65 -4.45 14.34
N PRO A 207 6.34 -5.54 14.74
CA PRO A 207 7.10 -6.35 13.79
C PRO A 207 6.22 -7.10 12.78
N VAL A 208 4.97 -7.42 13.15
CA VAL A 208 4.03 -8.10 12.26
C VAL A 208 3.53 -7.13 11.18
N LEU A 209 3.20 -5.87 11.54
CA LEU A 209 2.81 -4.87 10.55
C LEU A 209 3.96 -4.56 9.57
N ARG A 210 5.19 -4.45 10.07
CA ARG A 210 6.38 -4.25 9.23
C ARG A 210 6.57 -5.38 8.21
N GLU A 211 6.39 -6.63 8.65
CA GLU A 211 6.47 -7.78 7.74
C GLU A 211 5.32 -7.81 6.73
N ILE A 212 4.09 -7.49 7.16
CA ILE A 212 2.93 -7.37 6.26
C ILE A 212 3.19 -6.32 5.18
N LEU A 213 3.67 -5.13 5.55
CA LEU A 213 3.97 -4.07 4.58
C LEU A 213 5.08 -4.49 3.61
N ARG A 214 6.16 -5.10 4.11
CA ARG A 214 7.24 -5.63 3.28
C ARG A 214 6.69 -6.62 2.25
N ARG A 215 5.87 -7.58 2.68
CA ARG A 215 5.24 -8.56 1.77
C ARG A 215 4.24 -7.90 0.80
N ALA A 216 3.50 -6.89 1.24
CA ALA A 216 2.59 -6.14 0.38
C ALA A 216 3.34 -5.44 -0.75
N ILE A 217 4.45 -4.78 -0.45
CA ILE A 217 5.31 -4.12 -1.45
C ILE A 217 5.86 -5.15 -2.45
N LEU A 218 6.40 -6.27 -1.96
CA LEU A 218 6.97 -7.31 -2.83
C LEU A 218 5.91 -7.94 -3.74
N TRP A 219 4.77 -8.31 -3.17
CA TRP A 219 3.66 -8.88 -3.93
C TRP A 219 3.13 -7.87 -4.97
N SER A 220 2.97 -6.60 -4.61
CA SER A 220 2.59 -5.54 -5.54
C SER A 220 3.61 -5.36 -6.67
N ALA A 221 4.90 -5.59 -6.41
CA ALA A 221 5.94 -5.62 -7.43
C ALA A 221 5.92 -6.89 -8.31
N GLY A 222 5.15 -7.92 -7.96
CA GLY A 222 5.09 -9.20 -8.66
C GLY A 222 6.20 -10.17 -8.24
N LYS A 223 6.71 -10.02 -7.00
CA LYS A 223 7.72 -10.89 -6.40
C LYS A 223 7.13 -11.78 -5.31
#